data_AF-A0A239ALA5-F1
#
_entry.id   AF-A0A239ALA5-F1
#
_cell.length_a   1.000
_cell.length_b   1.000
_cell.length_c   1.000
_cell.angle_alpha   90.00
_cell.angle_beta   90.00
_cell.angle_gamma   90.00
#
_symmetry.space_group_name_H-M   'P 1'
#
loop_
_entity.id
_entity.type
_entity.pdbx_description
1 polymer ?
#
loop_
_entity_poly.entity_id
_entity_poly.type
_entity_poly.pdbx_seq_one_letter_code
_entity_poly.pdbx_strand_id
1 'polypeptide(L)'
;MARGGRALLVRRDWDGPHDLEYAVDGVYATGFSVTTPGERWGRHPDALDSYTQGLRFDLMDSSWESDPDLTPGWMEYTAWEEARMESGRDYGEEDDALPPEGNDCMRLAYSGYDPPRATCITSALTLVGRVTGREFDREWMNGIHPRYVLPG
;
A
#
# COMPACT_ATOMS: atom_id res chain seq x y z
N MET A 1 -11.32 13.97 -30.25
CA MET A 1 -11.94 13.39 -29.03
C MET A 1 -11.79 11.89 -29.12
N ALA A 2 -10.99 11.27 -28.26
CA ALA A 2 -10.94 9.81 -28.17
C ALA A 2 -12.18 9.36 -27.36
N ARG A 3 -13.20 8.84 -28.04
CA ARG A 3 -14.28 8.08 -27.41
C ARG A 3 -13.81 6.62 -27.31
N GLY A 4 -13.82 6.03 -26.12
CA GLY A 4 -13.46 4.64 -25.84
C GLY A 4 -12.40 4.44 -24.73
N GLY A 5 -11.97 5.50 -24.04
CA GLY A 5 -10.85 5.45 -23.10
C GLY A 5 -11.28 5.23 -21.64
N ARG A 6 -10.60 4.33 -20.94
CA ARG A 6 -10.65 4.20 -19.47
C ARG A 6 -9.38 4.78 -18.88
N ALA A 7 -9.48 5.54 -17.80
CA ALA A 7 -8.33 6.07 -17.08
C ALA A 7 -8.47 5.78 -15.58
N LEU A 8 -7.36 5.43 -14.96
CA LEU A 8 -7.23 5.28 -13.52
C LEU A 8 -6.10 6.18 -13.02
N LEU A 9 -6.33 6.80 -11.88
CA LEU A 9 -5.34 7.57 -11.15
C LEU A 9 -5.23 6.98 -9.74
N VAL A 10 -3.99 6.74 -9.29
CA VAL A 10 -3.71 6.45 -7.88
C VAL A 10 -2.94 7.65 -7.35
N ARG A 11 -3.56 8.42 -6.45
CA ARG A 11 -2.92 9.57 -5.81
C ARG A 11 -2.19 9.11 -4.56
N ARG A 12 -0.91 9.49 -4.49
CA ARG A 12 -0.11 9.44 -3.28
C ARG A 12 0.32 10.86 -2.95
N ASP A 13 0.08 11.29 -1.73
CA ASP A 13 0.59 12.53 -1.18
C ASP A 13 1.55 12.22 -0.01
N TRP A 14 1.98 13.26 0.69
CA TRP A 14 2.95 13.18 1.76
C TRP A 14 2.42 12.47 3.02
N ASP A 15 1.10 12.44 3.23
CA ASP A 15 0.44 11.79 4.37
C ASP A 15 0.09 10.33 4.07
N GLY A 16 0.01 9.94 2.79
CA GLY A 16 -0.14 8.54 2.40
C GLY A 16 -0.68 8.33 0.99
N PRO A 17 -0.98 7.09 0.60
CA PRO A 17 -1.81 6.82 -0.57
C PRO A 17 -3.26 7.18 -0.22
N HIS A 18 -3.85 8.14 -0.94
CA HIS A 18 -5.18 8.65 -0.60
C HIS A 18 -6.25 8.07 -1.51
N ASP A 19 -6.21 8.36 -2.81
CA ASP A 19 -7.40 8.20 -3.64
C ASP A 19 -7.11 7.37 -4.88
N LEU A 20 -8.01 6.45 -5.21
CA LEU A 20 -8.10 5.82 -6.51
C LEU A 20 -9.29 6.42 -7.25
N GLU A 21 -9.03 7.00 -8.42
CA GLU A 21 -10.05 7.64 -9.25
C GLU A 21 -10.17 6.97 -10.62
N TYR A 22 -11.39 6.87 -11.13
CA TYR A 22 -11.72 6.20 -12.37
C TYR A 22 -12.56 7.09 -13.28
N ALA A 23 -12.14 7.20 -14.54
CA ALA A 23 -12.87 7.92 -15.59
C ALA A 23 -13.11 7.04 -16.81
N VAL A 24 -14.28 7.22 -17.43
CA VAL A 24 -14.70 6.54 -18.67
C VAL A 24 -15.09 7.60 -19.68
N ASP A 25 -14.52 7.52 -20.89
CA ASP A 25 -14.78 8.46 -21.98
C ASP A 25 -14.54 9.94 -21.59
N GLY A 26 -13.54 10.17 -20.74
CA GLY A 26 -13.18 11.49 -20.23
C GLY A 26 -14.12 12.02 -19.14
N VAL A 27 -15.05 11.19 -18.65
CA VAL A 27 -15.98 11.54 -17.58
C VAL A 27 -15.58 10.82 -16.31
N TYR A 28 -15.40 11.60 -15.23
CA TYR A 28 -15.19 11.07 -13.89
C TYR A 28 -16.38 10.19 -13.46
N ALA A 29 -16.12 8.91 -13.20
CA ALA A 29 -17.13 7.91 -12.89
C ALA A 29 -17.20 7.63 -11.38
N THR A 30 -16.07 7.26 -10.78
CA THR A 30 -15.99 6.91 -9.34
C THR A 30 -14.59 7.14 -8.79
N GLY A 31 -14.50 7.21 -7.47
CA GLY A 31 -13.27 7.18 -6.73
C GLY A 31 -13.51 6.76 -5.29
N PHE A 32 -12.49 6.22 -4.65
CA PHE A 32 -12.53 5.80 -3.26
C PHE A 32 -11.15 5.90 -2.61
N SER A 33 -11.13 5.97 -1.28
CA SER A 33 -9.87 5.98 -0.55
C SER A 33 -9.25 4.59 -0.53
N VAL A 34 -7.99 4.47 -0.94
CA VAL A 34 -7.28 3.17 -0.98
C VAL A 34 -6.93 2.62 0.40
N THR A 35 -7.18 3.39 1.45
CA THR A 35 -6.99 3.02 2.86
C THR A 35 -8.31 2.96 3.64
N THR A 36 -9.39 3.52 3.08
CA THR A 36 -10.74 3.55 3.66
C THR A 36 -11.79 3.34 2.56
N PRO A 37 -11.98 2.10 2.05
CA PRO A 37 -12.74 1.83 0.82
C PRO A 37 -14.26 2.02 0.95
N GLY A 38 -14.75 2.19 2.19
CA GLY A 38 -16.14 2.54 2.47
C GLY A 38 -16.49 3.97 2.06
N GLU A 39 -15.50 4.86 1.97
CA GLU A 39 -15.68 6.23 1.49
C GLU A 39 -15.54 6.27 -0.04
N ARG A 40 -16.68 6.47 -0.72
CA ARG A 40 -16.76 6.48 -2.18
C ARG A 40 -17.47 7.71 -2.70
N TRP A 41 -17.05 8.20 -3.86
CA TRP A 41 -17.62 9.39 -4.49
C TRP A 41 -17.66 9.28 -6.01
N GLY A 42 -18.56 10.05 -6.64
CA GLY A 42 -18.75 10.07 -8.09
C GLY A 42 -20.16 9.65 -8.52
N ARG A 43 -20.36 9.59 -9.85
CA ARG A 43 -21.67 9.32 -10.44
C ARG A 43 -22.05 7.84 -10.41
N HIS A 44 -21.05 6.96 -10.36
CA HIS A 44 -21.21 5.50 -10.38
C HIS A 44 -20.32 4.85 -9.30
N PRO A 45 -20.62 5.04 -8.00
CA PRO A 45 -19.75 4.64 -6.89
C PRO A 45 -19.35 3.15 -6.88
N ASP A 46 -20.18 2.31 -7.51
CA ASP A 46 -20.07 0.86 -7.66
C ASP A 46 -19.32 0.41 -8.94
N ALA A 47 -18.88 1.34 -9.79
CA ALA A 47 -18.31 1.02 -11.11
C ALA A 47 -17.02 0.16 -11.06
N LEU A 48 -16.38 0.05 -9.89
CA LEU A 48 -15.17 -0.74 -9.69
C LEU A 48 -15.40 -2.05 -8.90
N ASP A 49 -16.61 -2.35 -8.45
CA ASP A 49 -16.86 -3.43 -7.49
C ASP A 49 -16.41 -4.80 -8.01
N SER A 50 -16.71 -5.10 -9.28
CA SER A 50 -16.27 -6.34 -9.93
C SER A 50 -14.75 -6.48 -10.01
N TYR A 51 -14.03 -5.35 -10.09
CA TYR A 51 -12.56 -5.33 -10.12
C TYR A 51 -11.95 -5.39 -8.72
N THR A 52 -12.69 -5.02 -7.68
CA THR A 52 -12.21 -5.03 -6.28
C THR A 52 -12.31 -6.38 -5.58
N GLN A 53 -12.96 -7.38 -6.19
CA GLN A 53 -13.19 -8.66 -5.52
C GLN A 53 -11.88 -9.33 -5.05
N GLY A 54 -11.79 -9.62 -3.75
CA GLY A 54 -10.61 -10.23 -3.12
C GLY A 54 -9.40 -9.32 -2.94
N LEU A 55 -9.54 -8.01 -3.19
CA LEU A 55 -8.52 -7.00 -2.90
C LEU A 55 -8.73 -6.40 -1.51
N ARG A 56 -7.66 -5.89 -0.91
CA ARG A 56 -7.61 -5.39 0.47
C ARG A 56 -7.25 -3.91 0.47
N PHE A 57 -8.14 -3.08 0.98
CA PHE A 57 -7.98 -1.61 0.99
C PHE A 57 -8.20 -1.00 2.37
N ASP A 58 -8.53 -1.80 3.38
CA ASP A 58 -8.80 -1.32 4.74
C ASP A 58 -7.52 -1.39 5.56
N LEU A 59 -7.04 -0.26 6.08
CA LEU A 59 -5.85 -0.22 6.96
C LEU A 59 -6.06 -0.95 8.28
N MET A 60 -7.33 -1.11 8.71
CA MET A 60 -7.66 -1.80 9.95
C MET A 60 -7.77 -3.32 9.76
N ASP A 61 -7.69 -3.81 8.52
CA ASP A 61 -7.71 -5.24 8.22
C ASP A 61 -6.36 -5.87 8.57
N SER A 62 -6.34 -6.78 9.55
CA SER A 62 -5.13 -7.51 9.97
C SER A 62 -4.71 -8.63 9.01
N SER A 63 -5.42 -8.82 7.89
CA SER A 63 -5.09 -9.87 6.93
C SER A 63 -3.72 -9.70 6.26
N TRP A 64 -3.07 -8.53 6.36
CA TRP A 64 -1.68 -8.32 5.96
C TRP A 64 -0.69 -9.17 6.77
N GLU A 65 -1.03 -9.61 7.99
CA GLU A 65 -0.18 -10.49 8.80
C GLU A 65 0.06 -11.84 8.11
N SER A 66 -0.85 -12.24 7.23
CA SER A 66 -0.74 -13.46 6.42
C SER A 66 -0.25 -13.19 4.99
N ASP A 67 0.27 -12.00 4.69
CA ASP A 67 0.77 -11.66 3.35
C ASP A 67 2.01 -12.51 3.04
N PRO A 68 2.02 -13.30 1.93
CA PRO A 68 3.16 -14.13 1.57
C PRO A 68 4.43 -13.32 1.23
N ASP A 69 4.27 -12.03 0.89
CA ASP A 69 5.37 -11.12 0.59
C ASP A 69 5.83 -10.34 1.85
N LEU A 70 5.24 -10.62 3.03
CA LEU A 70 5.69 -10.04 4.28
C LEU A 70 7.15 -10.43 4.56
N THR A 71 7.94 -9.47 5.02
CA THR A 71 9.35 -9.72 5.33
C THR A 71 9.46 -10.82 6.39
N PRO A 72 10.29 -11.86 6.19
CA PRO A 72 10.54 -12.87 7.21
C PRO A 72 11.00 -12.20 8.52
N GLY A 73 10.45 -12.64 9.65
CA GLY A 73 10.76 -12.05 10.95
C GLY A 73 10.00 -10.76 11.28
N TRP A 74 9.19 -10.19 10.38
CA TRP A 74 8.44 -8.94 10.67
C TRP A 74 7.48 -9.08 11.85
N MET A 75 6.76 -10.20 11.94
CA MET A 75 5.85 -10.46 13.05
C MET A 75 6.60 -10.64 14.38
N GLU A 76 7.77 -11.28 14.34
CA GLU A 76 8.64 -11.42 15.51
C GLU A 76 9.22 -10.07 15.96
N TYR A 77 9.65 -9.24 15.00
CA TYR A 77 10.07 -7.86 15.25
C TYR A 77 8.95 -7.02 15.87
N THR A 78 7.72 -7.12 15.34
CA THR A 78 6.56 -6.37 15.87
C THR A 78 6.27 -6.76 17.32
N ALA A 79 6.21 -8.06 17.60
CA ALA A 79 6.00 -8.56 18.97
C ALA A 79 7.14 -8.15 19.92
N TRP A 80 8.38 -8.15 19.44
CA TRP A 80 9.54 -7.66 20.20
C TRP A 80 9.45 -6.16 20.49
N GLU A 81 9.07 -5.35 19.50
CA GLU A 81 8.95 -3.89 19.63
C GLU A 81 7.84 -3.51 20.61
N GLU A 82 6.68 -4.16 20.53
CA GLU A 82 5.57 -3.98 21.47
C GLU A 82 6.00 -4.31 22.91
N ALA A 83 6.63 -5.46 23.13
CA ALA A 83 7.13 -5.86 24.44
C ALA A 83 8.20 -4.89 24.99
N ARG A 84 9.07 -4.36 24.12
CA ARG A 84 10.05 -3.33 24.47
C ARG A 84 9.38 -2.02 24.87
N MET A 85 8.38 -1.56 24.12
CA MET A 85 7.61 -0.36 24.44
C MET A 85 6.84 -0.49 25.76
N GLU A 86 6.18 -1.62 26.00
CA GLU A 86 5.45 -1.89 27.23
C GLU A 86 6.36 -1.97 28.46
N SER A 87 7.56 -2.54 28.29
CA SER A 87 8.55 -2.61 29.35
C SER A 87 9.29 -1.28 29.60
N GLY A 88 9.14 -0.30 28.72
CA GLY A 88 9.80 1.00 28.81
C GLY A 88 11.31 0.97 28.60
N ARG A 89 11.84 -0.12 28.03
CA ARG A 89 13.28 -0.29 27.78
C ARG A 89 13.73 0.55 26.59
N ASP A 90 14.94 1.10 26.69
CA ASP A 90 15.57 1.79 25.58
C ASP A 90 16.36 0.82 24.69
N TYR A 91 16.55 1.19 23.43
CA TYR A 91 17.35 0.42 22.49
C TYR A 91 18.80 0.30 23.00
N GLY A 92 19.30 -0.92 23.14
CA GLY A 92 20.70 -1.19 23.47
C GLY A 92 21.01 -1.51 24.94
N GLU A 93 19.99 -1.75 25.77
CA GLU A 93 20.18 -2.42 27.06
C GLU A 93 20.69 -3.87 26.87
N GLU A 94 21.54 -4.38 27.78
CA GLU A 94 22.25 -5.67 27.63
C GLU A 94 21.34 -6.89 27.38
N ASP A 95 20.08 -6.84 27.82
CA ASP A 95 19.08 -7.90 27.65
C ASP A 95 18.07 -7.63 26.51
N ASP A 96 18.24 -6.55 25.73
CA ASP A 96 17.34 -6.15 24.64
C ASP A 96 17.89 -6.60 23.27
N ALA A 97 18.21 -7.89 23.17
CA ALA A 97 18.67 -8.47 21.92
C ALA A 97 17.54 -8.42 20.89
N LEU A 98 17.82 -7.82 19.74
CA LEU A 98 16.93 -7.85 18.57
C LEU A 98 16.68 -9.31 18.14
N PRO A 99 15.47 -9.62 17.66
CA PRO A 99 15.20 -10.92 17.06
C PRO A 99 16.06 -11.13 15.80
N PRO A 100 16.18 -12.39 15.33
CA PRO A 100 16.66 -12.68 13.99
C PRO A 100 15.99 -11.76 12.95
N GLU A 101 16.77 -11.28 11.97
CA GLU A 101 16.32 -10.31 10.95
C GLU A 101 15.84 -8.94 11.49
N GLY A 102 15.87 -8.69 12.80
CA GLY A 102 15.36 -7.48 13.43
C GLY A 102 16.05 -6.19 12.96
N ASN A 103 17.32 -6.25 12.59
CA ASN A 103 18.03 -5.09 12.00
C ASN A 103 17.44 -4.67 10.64
N ASP A 104 17.08 -5.63 9.79
CA ASP A 104 16.47 -5.33 8.50
C ASP A 104 15.04 -4.82 8.65
N CYS A 105 14.27 -5.41 9.56
CA CYS A 105 12.93 -4.93 9.90
C CYS A 105 12.97 -3.51 10.45
N MET A 106 13.87 -3.22 11.38
CA MET A 106 14.07 -1.90 11.95
C MET A 106 14.46 -0.87 10.87
N ARG A 107 15.35 -1.22 9.93
CA ARG A 107 15.72 -0.36 8.80
C ARG A 107 14.52 -0.05 7.90
N LEU A 108 13.68 -1.05 7.63
CA LEU A 108 12.44 -0.86 6.86
C LEU A 108 11.46 0.05 7.60
N ALA A 109 11.23 -0.19 8.90
CA ALA A 109 10.38 0.64 9.74
C ALA A 109 10.83 2.12 9.72
N TYR A 110 12.13 2.38 9.90
CA TYR A 110 12.69 3.74 9.81
C TYR A 110 12.59 4.36 8.41
N SER A 111 12.45 3.55 7.36
CA SER A 111 12.18 4.05 6.01
C SER A 111 10.70 4.38 5.75
N GLY A 112 9.83 4.16 6.75
CA GLY A 112 8.38 4.37 6.66
C GLY A 112 7.64 3.19 6.03
N TYR A 113 8.22 1.99 6.03
CA TYR A 113 7.51 0.78 5.63
C TYR A 113 6.43 0.43 6.65
N ASP A 114 5.24 0.15 6.15
CA ASP A 114 4.02 -0.13 6.91
C ASP A 114 3.25 -1.22 6.15
N PRO A 115 3.25 -2.48 6.61
CA PRO A 115 2.65 -3.60 5.88
C PRO A 115 1.17 -3.41 5.51
N PRO A 116 0.24 -3.02 6.41
CA PRO A 116 -1.15 -2.78 6.03
C PRO A 116 -1.28 -1.79 4.87
N ARG A 117 -0.52 -0.70 4.90
CA ARG A 117 -0.48 0.29 3.82
C ARG A 117 0.15 -0.27 2.54
N ALA A 118 1.21 -1.09 2.65
CA ALA A 118 1.80 -1.76 1.50
C ALA A 118 0.78 -2.70 0.81
N THR A 119 0.02 -3.48 1.58
CA THR A 119 -1.06 -4.34 1.07
C THR A 119 -2.15 -3.54 0.36
N CYS A 120 -2.54 -2.38 0.90
CA CYS A 120 -3.49 -1.46 0.26
C CYS A 120 -2.99 -0.95 -1.11
N ILE A 121 -1.71 -0.57 -1.17
CA ILE A 121 -1.05 -0.12 -2.41
C ILE A 121 -0.99 -1.26 -3.45
N THR A 122 -0.58 -2.46 -3.04
CA THR A 122 -0.55 -3.64 -3.93
C THR A 122 -1.93 -3.95 -4.50
N SER A 123 -2.97 -3.84 -3.68
CA SER A 123 -4.36 -3.99 -4.10
C SER A 123 -4.79 -2.93 -5.11
N ALA A 124 -4.48 -1.66 -4.87
CA ALA A 124 -4.79 -0.56 -5.80
C ALA A 124 -4.16 -0.81 -7.17
N LEU A 125 -2.92 -1.24 -7.18
CA LEU A 125 -2.21 -1.46 -8.43
C LEU A 125 -2.63 -2.76 -9.14
N THR A 126 -3.02 -3.80 -8.39
CA THR A 126 -3.66 -5.00 -8.94
C THR A 126 -5.00 -4.64 -9.59
N LEU A 127 -5.79 -3.75 -8.98
CA LEU A 127 -7.02 -3.23 -9.57
C LEU A 127 -6.75 -2.52 -10.89
N VAL A 128 -5.72 -1.67 -10.94
CA VAL A 128 -5.29 -1.01 -12.19
C VAL A 128 -5.02 -2.04 -13.27
N GLY A 129 -4.32 -3.13 -12.94
CA GLY A 129 -4.06 -4.19 -13.90
C GLY A 129 -5.34 -4.90 -14.39
N ARG A 130 -6.28 -5.19 -13.49
CA ARG A 130 -7.58 -5.80 -13.83
C ARG A 130 -8.42 -4.91 -14.75
N VAL A 131 -8.46 -3.59 -14.51
CA VAL A 131 -9.25 -2.65 -15.31
C VAL A 131 -8.65 -2.43 -16.70
N THR A 132 -7.32 -2.39 -16.78
CA THR A 132 -6.59 -2.12 -18.03
C THR A 132 -6.31 -3.38 -18.85
N GLY A 133 -6.50 -4.57 -18.27
CA GLY A 133 -6.13 -5.85 -18.87
C GLY A 133 -4.62 -6.04 -19.04
N ARG A 134 -3.81 -5.25 -18.30
CA ARG A 134 -2.35 -5.32 -18.31
C ARG A 134 -1.89 -5.59 -16.90
N GLU A 135 -1.32 -6.76 -16.66
CA GLU A 135 -0.59 -6.96 -15.40
C GLU A 135 0.56 -5.97 -15.28
N PHE A 136 1.04 -5.81 -14.05
CA PHE A 136 2.27 -5.08 -13.80
C PHE A 136 3.38 -5.53 -14.72
N ASP A 137 3.98 -4.55 -15.39
CA ASP A 137 5.22 -4.76 -16.08
C ASP A 137 6.33 -4.98 -15.04
N ARG A 138 6.67 -6.25 -14.80
CA ARG A 138 7.75 -6.64 -13.89
C ARG A 138 9.09 -6.07 -14.33
N GLU A 139 9.32 -5.88 -15.62
CA GLU A 139 10.56 -5.27 -16.10
C GLU A 139 10.59 -3.79 -15.74
N TRP A 140 9.46 -3.09 -15.84
CA TRP A 140 9.34 -1.71 -15.39
C TRP A 140 9.58 -1.59 -13.88
N MET A 141 8.90 -2.39 -13.04
CA MET A 141 9.03 -2.35 -11.57
C MET A 141 10.45 -2.66 -11.06
N ASN A 142 11.15 -3.56 -11.75
CA ASN A 142 12.53 -3.91 -11.43
C ASN A 142 13.55 -3.00 -12.14
N GLY A 143 13.07 -2.03 -12.92
CA GLY A 143 13.88 -1.06 -13.64
C GLY A 143 14.46 -0.01 -12.70
N ILE A 144 15.52 0.66 -13.16
CA ILE A 144 16.07 1.81 -12.43
C ILE A 144 15.17 3.01 -12.71
N HIS A 145 14.44 3.46 -11.69
CA HIS A 145 13.60 4.65 -11.78
C HIS A 145 14.38 5.90 -11.34
N PRO A 146 14.38 6.97 -12.16
CA PRO A 146 14.98 8.23 -11.75
C PRO A 146 14.17 8.85 -10.61
N ARG A 147 14.82 9.09 -9.46
CA ARG A 147 14.27 9.88 -8.37
C ARG A 147 14.64 11.35 -8.58
N TYR A 148 13.63 12.19 -8.76
CA TYR A 148 13.81 13.64 -8.78
C TYR A 148 13.50 14.21 -7.40
N VAL A 149 14.42 14.99 -6.85
CA VAL A 149 14.19 15.80 -5.65
C VAL A 149 13.94 17.21 -6.13
N LEU A 150 12.74 17.74 -5.88
CA LEU A 150 12.45 19.15 -6.12
C LEU A 150 13.10 19.96 -4.99
N PRO A 151 13.96 20.95 -5.28
CA PRO A 151 14.50 21.84 -4.25
C PRO A 151 13.35 22.67 -3.65
N GLY A 152 13.30 22.71 -2.32
CA GLY A 152 12.38 23.55 -1.54
C GLY A 152 12.83 25.00 -1.47
#